data_AF-A0A658NID2-F1
#
_entry.id   AF-A0A658NID2-F1
#
_cell.length_a   1.000
_cell.length_b   1.000
_cell.length_c   1.000
_cell.angle_alpha   90.00
_cell.angle_beta   90.00
_cell.angle_gamma   90.00
#
_symmetry.space_group_name_H-M   'P 1'
#
loop_
_entity.id
_entity.type
_entity.pdbx_description
1 polymer ?
#
loop_
_entity_poly.entity_id
_entity_poly.type
_entity_poly.pdbx_seq_one_letter_code
_entity_poly.pdbx_strand_id
1 'polypeptide(L)' 'VIFAEYAIDTALACREQGIRNVAVTAGYIHREPAREFFAVMDAANVDLKAFTEDFYHKLCVGHLQPVLDLIATVHHET' A
#
# COMPACT_ATOMS: atom_id res chain seq x y z
N VAL A 1 -0.54 -5.72 3.83
CA VAL A 1 0.88 -5.68 4.22
C VAL A 1 1.03 -6.48 5.50
N ILE A 2 1.97 -7.42 5.58
CA ILE A 2 2.06 -8.36 6.73
C ILE A 2 3.15 -7.95 7.74
N PHE A 3 4.11 -7.09 7.34
CA PHE A 3 5.18 -6.57 8.20
C PHE A 3 5.43 -5.09 7.89
N ALA A 4 4.53 -4.21 8.35
CA ALA A 4 4.62 -2.78 8.03
C ALA A 4 5.81 -2.13 8.74
N GLU A 5 6.07 -2.53 9.97
CA GLU A 5 7.16 -2.05 10.84
C GLU A 5 8.52 -2.31 10.19
N TYR A 6 8.77 -3.54 9.74
CA TYR A 6 10.01 -3.90 9.05
C TYR A 6 10.21 -3.11 7.75
N ALA A 7 9.14 -2.88 7.00
CA ALA A 7 9.20 -2.08 5.78
C ALA A 7 9.44 -0.59 6.06
N ILE A 8 8.88 -0.05 7.15
CA ILE A 8 9.13 1.32 7.62
C ILE A 8 10.60 1.47 8.03
N ASP A 9 11.12 0.58 8.87
CA ASP A 9 12.52 0.60 9.32
C ASP A 9 13.48 0.52 8.13
N THR A 10 13.17 -0.33 7.14
CA THR A 10 13.95 -0.46 5.91
C THR A 10 13.90 0.83 5.08
N ALA A 11 12.72 1.44 4.93
CA ALA A 11 12.54 2.69 4.19
C ALA A 11 13.35 3.84 4.82
N LEU A 12 13.35 3.94 6.16
CA LEU A 12 14.14 4.91 6.90
C LEU A 12 15.65 4.67 6.71
N ALA A 13 16.12 3.44 6.85
CA ALA A 13 17.52 3.08 6.60
C ALA A 13 17.97 3.38 5.16
N CYS A 14 17.10 3.16 4.16
CA CYS A 14 17.39 3.54 2.78
C CYS A 14 17.56 5.06 2.62
N ARG A 15 16.70 5.86 3.26
CA ARG A 15 16.78 7.33 3.21
C ARG A 15 18.07 7.87 3.82
N GLU A 16 18.55 7.28 4.92
CA GLU A 16 19.86 7.64 5.52
C GLU A 16 21.03 7.46 4.54
N GLN A 17 20.89 6.56 3.57
CA GLN A 17 21.86 6.29 2.51
C GLN A 17 21.56 7.04 1.20
N GLY A 18 20.55 7.91 1.17
CA GLY A 18 20.11 8.62 -0.04
C GLY A 18 19.44 7.72 -1.10
N ILE A 19 18.94 6.55 -0.70
CA ILE A 19 18.25 5.59 -1.57
C ILE A 19 16.75 5.85 -1.51
N ARG A 20 16.13 6.02 -2.69
CA ARG A 20 14.67 6.14 -2.81
C ARG A 20 13.99 4.78 -2.82
N ASN A 21 12.84 4.67 -2.18
CA ASN A 21 12.08 3.43 -2.05
C ASN A 21 10.71 3.51 -2.75
N VAL A 22 10.12 2.34 -3.03
CA VAL A 22 8.77 2.22 -3.61
C VAL A 22 7.99 1.18 -2.84
N ALA A 23 6.82 1.56 -2.31
CA ALA A 23 5.88 0.62 -1.72
C ALA A 23 5.11 -0.13 -2.81
N VAL A 24 5.45 -1.40 -3.04
CA VAL A 24 4.72 -2.29 -3.96
C VAL A 24 3.75 -3.16 -3.17
N THR A 25 2.44 -3.03 -3.43
CA THR A 25 1.40 -3.62 -2.58
C THR A 25 0.13 -4.00 -3.33
N ALA A 26 -0.58 -5.01 -2.82
CA ALA A 26 -1.94 -5.35 -3.27
C ALA A 26 -3.02 -4.38 -2.75
N GLY A 27 -2.64 -3.38 -1.94
CA GLY A 27 -3.55 -2.36 -1.42
C GLY A 27 -4.48 -2.82 -0.30
N TYR A 28 -4.31 -4.05 0.19
CA TYR A 28 -5.11 -4.59 1.31
C TYR A 28 -4.38 -4.32 2.64
N ILE A 29 -4.73 -3.20 3.28
CA ILE A 29 -4.14 -2.72 4.54
C ILE A 29 -5.20 -1.92 5.31
N HIS A 30 -5.16 -1.97 6.64
CA HIS A 30 -6.03 -1.14 7.48
C HIS A 30 -5.63 0.34 7.38
N ARG A 31 -6.60 1.24 7.55
CA ARG A 31 -6.42 2.69 7.39
C ARG A 31 -5.36 3.29 8.31
N GLU A 32 -5.34 2.88 9.58
CA GLU A 32 -4.39 3.40 10.57
C GLU A 32 -2.93 3.03 10.22
N PRO A 33 -2.58 1.75 10.01
CA PRO A 33 -1.24 1.37 9.53
C PRO A 33 -0.86 1.99 8.18
N ALA A 34 -1.82 2.17 7.27
CA ALA A 34 -1.54 2.75 5.95
C ALA A 34 -0.93 4.15 6.07
N ARG A 35 -1.46 5.00 6.96
CA ARG A 35 -0.98 6.37 7.12
C ARG A 35 0.50 6.41 7.51
N GLU A 36 0.90 5.60 8.48
CA GLU A 36 2.30 5.53 8.93
C GLU A 36 3.20 4.90 7.87
N PHE A 37 2.74 3.81 7.25
CA PHE A 37 3.47 3.10 6.22
C PHE A 37 3.78 3.97 5.00
N PHE A 38 2.79 4.69 4.46
CA PHE A 38 3.00 5.52 3.27
C PHE A 38 3.74 6.83 3.55
N ALA A 39 3.71 7.36 4.78
CA ALA A 39 4.41 8.61 5.12
C ALA A 39 5.94 8.53 4.95
N VAL A 40 6.52 7.33 4.99
CA VAL A 40 7.97 7.11 4.84
C VAL A 40 8.38 6.61 3.45
N MET A 41 7.41 6.46 2.55
CA MET A 41 7.65 5.94 1.19
C MET A 41 7.83 7.08 0.19
N ASP A 42 8.70 6.90 -0.81
CA ASP A 42 8.91 7.92 -1.85
C ASP A 42 7.99 7.76 -3.06
N ALA A 43 7.42 6.56 -3.24
CA ALA A 43 6.39 6.27 -4.23
C ALA A 43 5.57 5.04 -3.81
N ALA A 44 4.38 4.89 -4.40
CA ALA A 44 3.52 3.73 -4.21
C ALA A 44 3.11 3.12 -5.55
N ASN A 45 3.14 1.80 -5.62
CA ASN A 45 2.56 0.99 -6.69
C ASN A 45 1.51 0.06 -6.07
N VAL A 46 0.25 0.31 -6.42
CA VAL A 46 -0.90 -0.44 -5.91
C VAL A 46 -1.55 -1.23 -7.03
N ASP A 47 -1.63 -2.55 -6.86
CA ASP A 47 -2.25 -3.42 -7.86
C ASP A 47 -3.80 -3.34 -7.81
N LEU A 48 -4.38 -2.64 -8.78
CA LEU A 48 -5.80 -2.81 -9.10
C LEU A 48 -5.96 -4.00 -10.06
N LYS A 49 -6.33 -5.16 -9.52
CA LYS A 49 -6.29 -6.45 -10.23
C LYS A 49 -7.46 -6.66 -11.17
N ALA A 50 -8.60 -6.01 -10.89
CA ALA A 50 -9.80 -6.02 -11.72
C ALA A 50 -10.72 -4.85 -11.32
N PHE A 51 -11.75 -4.59 -12.14
CA PHE A 51 -12.78 -3.59 -11.84
C PHE A 51 -14.09 -4.22 -11.32
N THR A 52 -14.05 -5.47 -10.87
CA THR A 52 -15.25 -6.19 -10.41
C THR A 52 -15.04 -6.84 -9.04
N GLU A 53 -16.07 -6.76 -8.20
CA GLU A 53 -16.09 -7.39 -6.87
C GLU A 53 -15.97 -8.93 -6.98
N ASP A 54 -16.62 -9.53 -7.98
CA ASP A 54 -16.58 -10.97 -8.21
C ASP A 54 -15.16 -11.52 -8.39
N PHE A 55 -14.28 -10.79 -9.08
CA PHE A 55 -12.88 -11.20 -9.26
C PHE A 55 -12.12 -11.17 -7.93
N TYR A 56 -12.28 -10.09 -7.16
CA TYR A 56 -11.64 -9.94 -5.87
C TYR A 56 -12.11 -11.01 -4.87
N HIS A 57 -13.42 -11.25 -4.80
CA HIS A 57 -13.99 -12.22 -3.87
C HIS A 57 -13.60 -13.66 -4.25
N LYS A 58 -13.69 -14.04 -5.53
CA LYS A 58 -13.48 -15.43 -5.97
C LYS A 58 -12.01 -15.81 -6.15
N LEU A 59 -11.15 -14.88 -6.61
CA LEU A 59 -9.76 -15.18 -6.97
C LEU A 59 -8.74 -14.55 -6.03
N CYS A 60 -9.02 -13.39 -5.45
CA CYS A 60 -8.10 -12.71 -4.53
C CYS A 60 -8.39 -12.97 -3.06
N VAL A 61 -9.55 -13.56 -2.74
CA VAL A 61 -10.02 -13.78 -1.36
C VAL A 61 -10.04 -12.46 -0.57
N GLY A 62 -10.54 -11.40 -1.21
CA GLY A 62 -10.65 -10.06 -0.66
C GLY A 62 -11.78 -9.26 -1.31
N HIS A 63 -11.80 -7.96 -1.08
CA HIS A 63 -12.82 -7.05 -1.60
C HIS A 63 -12.21 -5.95 -2.47
N LEU A 64 -12.93 -5.49 -3.49
CA LEU A 64 -12.49 -4.42 -4.39
C LEU A 64 -12.47 -3.06 -3.67
N GLN A 65 -13.52 -2.75 -2.91
CA GLN A 65 -13.69 -1.42 -2.32
C GLN A 65 -12.52 -0.96 -1.43
N PRO A 66 -11.97 -1.80 -0.53
CA PRO A 66 -10.80 -1.41 0.26
C PRO A 66 -9.57 -1.01 -0.57
N VAL A 67 -9.38 -1.63 -1.75
CA VAL A 67 -8.26 -1.29 -2.64
C VAL A 67 -8.51 0.05 -3.32
N LEU A 68 -9.73 0.32 -3.77
CA LEU A 68 -10.11 1.61 -4.34
C LEU A 68 -9.98 2.76 -3.34
N ASP A 69 -10.45 2.53 -2.10
CA ASP A 69 -10.35 3.51 -1.02
C ASP A 69 -8.89 3.84 -0.70
N LEU A 70 -8.02 2.83 -0.68
CA LEU A 70 -6.59 3.06 -0.48
C LEU A 70 -5.97 3.85 -1.63
N ILE A 71 -6.27 3.50 -2.89
CA ILE A 71 -5.74 4.23 -4.05
C ILE A 71 -6.15 5.70 -3.98
N ALA A 72 -7.42 5.99 -3.66
CA ALA A 72 -7.89 7.36 -3.47
C ALA A 72 -7.17 8.07 -2.32
N THR A 73 -6.97 7.40 -1.19
CA THR A 73 -6.26 7.94 -0.03
C THR A 73 -4.81 8.30 -0.39
N VAL A 74 -4.06 7.38 -1.00
CA VAL A 74 -2.67 7.61 -1.41
C VAL A 74 -2.56 8.70 -2.48
N HIS A 75 -3.55 8.83 -3.37
CA HIS A 75 -3.53 9.88 -4.37
C HIS A 75 -3.78 11.29 -3.80
N HIS A 76 -4.57 11.41 -2.73
CA HIS A 76 -5.02 12.70 -2.20
C HIS A 76 -4.32 13.15 -0.92
N GLU A 77 -3.84 12.21 -0.09
CA GLU A 77 -3.38 12.49 1.28
C GLU A 77 -1.87 12.32 1.49
N THR A 78 -1.12 11.83 0.50
CA THR A 78 0.34 11.61 0.56
C THR A 78 1.07 12.26 -0.60
#